data_AF-A0A7S4HK05-F1
#
_entry.id   AF-A0A7S4HK05-F1
#
_cell.length_a   1.000
_cell.length_b   1.000
_cell.length_c   1.000
_cell.angle_alpha   90.00
_cell.angle_beta   90.00
_cell.angle_gamma   90.00
#
_symmetry.space_group_name_H-M   'P 1'
#
loop_
_entity.id
_entity.type
_entity.pdbx_description
1 polymer ?
#
loop_
_entity_poly.entity_id
_entity_poly.type
_entity_poly.pdbx_seq_one_letter_code
_entity_poly.pdbx_strand_id
1 'polypeptide(L)'
;RINFVMLGASRRSSLSLFNNCSRLFGSSFTPRTIVVQHELKAKEAAEPAMRVNWKEELASLSPEIKEELQTLRNEDPFKNSLTQLAKKHSLTRRTVGAVAKLNADNKERVISADIYKMNPSNNWKGPVHYRKIRTIQVEREEYDRKREKLKQAKKNIENAKANATLV
;
A
#
# COMPACT_ATOMS: atom_id res chain seq x y z
N ARG A 1 -26.04 31.93 -55.43
CA ARG A 1 -24.89 31.98 -54.48
C ARG A 1 -25.32 31.32 -53.18
N ILE A 2 -24.39 30.58 -52.59
CA ILE A 2 -24.48 29.56 -51.52
C ILE A 2 -25.34 30.01 -50.32
N ASN A 3 -26.06 29.08 -49.67
CA ASN A 3 -25.86 28.84 -48.24
C ASN A 3 -26.41 27.51 -47.72
N PHE A 4 -25.56 26.95 -46.86
CA PHE A 4 -25.59 25.69 -46.14
C PHE A 4 -26.36 25.86 -44.82
N VAL A 5 -26.45 24.77 -44.05
CA VAL A 5 -26.53 24.70 -42.56
C VAL A 5 -27.86 24.21 -41.94
N MET A 6 -27.79 22.94 -41.51
CA MET A 6 -28.13 22.33 -40.20
C MET A 6 -29.54 22.28 -39.58
N LEU A 7 -29.66 21.20 -38.78
CA LEU A 7 -30.34 21.02 -37.48
C LEU A 7 -31.81 20.57 -37.50
N GLY A 8 -32.06 19.49 -36.75
CA GLY A 8 -33.41 19.10 -36.36
C GLY A 8 -33.48 17.69 -35.77
N ALA A 9 -33.21 17.55 -34.47
CA ALA A 9 -33.57 16.37 -33.70
C ALA A 9 -35.11 16.24 -33.61
N SER A 10 -35.67 15.03 -33.72
CA SER A 10 -36.97 14.72 -33.11
C SER A 10 -37.21 13.22 -32.99
N ARG A 11 -37.49 12.78 -31.75
CA ARG A 11 -37.95 11.44 -31.39
C ARG A 11 -39.41 11.27 -31.83
N ARG A 12 -39.77 10.16 -32.47
CA ARG A 12 -41.11 9.57 -32.35
C ARG A 12 -41.06 8.04 -32.34
N SER A 13 -41.68 7.54 -31.29
CA SER A 13 -42.01 6.16 -30.93
C SER A 13 -43.03 5.51 -31.87
N SER A 14 -42.97 4.19 -32.03
CA SER A 14 -44.16 3.33 -32.03
C SER A 14 -43.79 1.85 -31.84
N LEU A 15 -44.45 1.23 -30.86
CA LEU A 15 -44.51 -0.22 -30.66
C LEU A 15 -45.42 -0.81 -31.74
N SER A 16 -45.01 -1.93 -32.34
CA SER A 16 -45.95 -2.88 -32.92
C SER A 16 -45.65 -4.28 -32.39
N LEU A 17 -46.68 -4.89 -31.82
CA LEU A 17 -46.72 -6.27 -31.35
C LEU A 17 -47.49 -7.11 -32.39
N PHE A 18 -47.03 -8.35 -32.57
CA PHE A 18 -47.61 -9.47 -33.33
C PHE A 18 -47.49 -9.34 -34.87
N ASN A 19 -47.09 -10.37 -35.63
CA ASN A 19 -47.49 -11.77 -35.52
C ASN A 19 -46.57 -12.73 -36.33
N ASN A 20 -46.40 -13.94 -35.80
CA ASN A 20 -46.20 -15.25 -36.45
C ASN A 20 -45.33 -15.39 -37.72
N CYS A 21 -44.29 -16.23 -37.65
CA CYS A 21 -44.22 -17.46 -38.47
C CYS A 21 -43.06 -18.40 -38.12
N SER A 22 -43.41 -19.70 -38.06
CA SER A 22 -42.63 -20.89 -38.38
C SER A 22 -41.28 -21.19 -37.69
N ARG A 23 -41.33 -22.24 -36.85
CA ARG A 23 -40.37 -23.35 -36.71
C ARG A 23 -39.02 -23.20 -37.44
N LEU A 24 -37.95 -23.04 -36.66
CA LEU A 24 -36.68 -23.74 -36.88
C LEU A 24 -36.03 -24.06 -35.54
N PHE A 25 -35.93 -25.35 -35.21
CA PHE A 25 -34.93 -25.85 -34.29
C PHE A 25 -33.56 -25.50 -34.87
N GLY A 26 -32.76 -24.71 -34.15
CA GLY A 26 -31.38 -24.45 -34.54
C GLY A 26 -30.78 -23.21 -33.90
N SER A 27 -29.96 -23.45 -32.87
CA SER A 27 -28.60 -22.92 -32.73
C SER A 27 -28.30 -22.34 -31.35
N SER A 28 -27.37 -23.02 -30.69
CA SER A 28 -26.48 -22.52 -29.63
C SER A 28 -27.09 -22.15 -28.28
N PHE A 29 -26.60 -22.86 -27.26
CA PHE A 29 -26.59 -22.44 -25.86
C PHE A 29 -25.68 -21.21 -25.74
N THR A 30 -26.16 -20.03 -26.15
CA THR A 30 -25.48 -18.77 -25.82
C THR A 30 -25.78 -18.47 -24.36
N PRO A 31 -24.77 -18.33 -23.49
CA PRO A 31 -25.02 -17.95 -22.12
C PRO A 31 -25.65 -16.55 -22.13
N ARG A 32 -26.90 -16.44 -21.71
CA ARG A 32 -27.53 -15.14 -21.43
C ARG A 32 -26.77 -14.52 -20.26
N THR A 33 -25.95 -13.53 -20.53
CA THR A 33 -25.37 -12.67 -19.50
C THR A 33 -26.49 -11.89 -18.84
N ILE A 34 -26.85 -12.27 -17.62
CA ILE A 34 -27.75 -11.49 -16.78
C ILE A 34 -26.91 -10.39 -16.15
N VAL A 35 -27.02 -9.17 -16.68
CA VAL A 35 -26.44 -7.98 -16.03
C VAL A 35 -27.38 -7.56 -14.91
N VAL A 36 -27.06 -7.98 -13.68
CA VAL A 36 -27.76 -7.49 -12.49
C VAL A 36 -27.24 -6.08 -12.19
N GLN A 37 -28.05 -5.08 -12.55
CA GLN A 37 -27.75 -3.69 -12.21
C GLN A 37 -28.19 -3.44 -10.76
N HIS A 38 -27.22 -3.42 -9.85
CA HIS A 38 -27.48 -2.96 -8.49
C HIS A 38 -27.61 -1.44 -8.50
N GLU A 39 -28.80 -0.93 -8.16
CA GLU A 39 -28.98 0.48 -7.83
C GLU A 39 -28.21 0.77 -6.53
N LEU A 40 -27.00 1.30 -6.66
CA LEU A 40 -26.29 1.86 -5.53
C LEU A 40 -27.12 3.06 -5.06
N LYS A 41 -27.79 2.94 -3.90
CA LYS A 41 -28.39 4.09 -3.21
C LYS A 41 -27.35 5.20 -3.20
N ALA A 42 -27.67 6.32 -3.84
CA ALA A 42 -26.81 7.49 -3.86
C ALA A 42 -26.63 7.97 -2.43
N LYS A 43 -25.58 7.48 -1.76
CA LYS A 43 -25.07 8.14 -0.57
C LYS A 43 -24.62 9.51 -1.03
N GLU A 44 -25.09 10.55 -0.34
CA GLU A 44 -24.64 11.93 -0.54
C GLU A 44 -23.13 11.92 -0.79
N ALA A 45 -22.71 12.52 -1.90
CA ALA A 45 -21.30 12.57 -2.27
C ALA A 45 -20.58 13.32 -1.14
N ALA A 46 -19.91 12.58 -0.26
CA ALA A 46 -19.13 13.17 0.81
C ALA A 46 -18.16 14.17 0.19
N GLU A 47 -18.28 15.44 0.60
CA GLU A 47 -17.39 16.48 0.10
C GLU A 47 -15.93 16.04 0.33
N PRO A 48 -15.07 16.17 -0.69
CA PRO A 48 -13.69 15.77 -0.53
C PRO A 48 -13.06 16.59 0.59
N ALA A 49 -12.59 15.92 1.64
CA ALA A 49 -11.91 16.57 2.76
C ALA A 49 -10.82 17.51 2.23
N MET A 50 -10.77 18.74 2.78
CA MET A 50 -9.79 19.75 2.42
C MET A 50 -8.38 19.15 2.45
N ARG A 51 -7.61 19.37 1.37
CA ARG A 51 -6.23 18.88 1.29
C ARG A 51 -5.37 19.67 2.27
N VAL A 52 -5.09 19.06 3.42
CA VAL A 52 -4.16 19.61 4.41
C VAL A 52 -2.77 19.75 3.78
N ASN A 53 -2.23 20.97 3.75
CA ASN A 53 -0.94 21.26 3.12
C ASN A 53 0.20 20.91 4.08
N TRP A 54 0.71 19.69 3.99
CA TRP A 54 1.79 19.19 4.85
C TRP A 54 3.07 20.06 4.83
N LYS A 55 3.31 20.87 3.80
CA LYS A 55 4.47 21.76 3.76
C LYS A 55 4.33 22.93 4.73
N GLU A 56 3.12 23.48 4.85
CA GLU A 56 2.82 24.56 5.78
C GLU A 56 2.88 24.05 7.22
N GLU A 57 2.32 22.87 7.48
CA GLU A 57 2.47 22.17 8.78
C GLU A 57 3.93 21.94 9.16
N LEU A 58 4.80 21.58 8.20
CA LEU A 58 6.22 21.36 8.46
C LEU A 58 6.95 22.66 8.84
N ALA A 59 6.57 23.76 8.20
CA ALA A 59 7.14 25.08 8.44
C ALA A 59 6.69 25.67 9.78
N SER A 60 5.45 25.39 10.21
CA SER A 60 4.90 25.88 11.48
C SER A 60 5.36 25.08 12.71
N LEU A 61 5.95 23.89 12.51
CA LEU A 61 6.45 23.05 13.59
C LEU A 61 7.69 23.66 14.28
N SER A 62 7.61 23.80 15.61
CA SER A 62 8.74 24.22 16.45
C SER A 62 9.89 23.21 16.40
N PRO A 63 11.14 23.65 16.63
CA PRO A 63 12.30 22.76 16.62
C PRO A 63 12.22 21.69 17.74
N GLU A 64 11.70 22.05 18.90
CA GLU A 64 11.54 21.14 20.05
C GLU A 64 10.64 19.95 19.71
N ILE A 65 9.49 20.20 19.04
CA ILE A 65 8.59 19.13 18.62
C ILE A 65 9.25 18.26 17.55
N LYS A 66 10.10 18.85 16.69
CA LYS A 66 10.83 18.08 15.67
C LYS A 66 11.81 17.10 16.31
N GLU A 67 12.53 17.53 17.33
CA GLU A 67 13.44 16.69 18.10
C GLU A 67 12.68 15.61 18.88
N GLU A 68 11.59 15.97 19.57
CA GLU A 68 10.75 15.00 20.31
C GLU A 68 10.20 13.92 19.37
N LEU A 69 9.70 14.29 18.19
CA LEU A 69 9.22 13.33 17.20
C LEU A 69 10.33 12.39 16.75
N GLN A 70 11.56 12.89 16.58
CA GLN A 70 12.70 12.07 16.15
C GLN A 70 13.19 11.14 17.26
N THR A 71 13.24 11.58 18.52
CA THR A 71 13.63 10.76 19.66
C THR A 71 12.61 9.65 19.91
N LEU A 72 11.33 10.00 20.06
CA LEU A 72 10.25 9.04 20.29
C LEU A 72 10.17 7.98 19.20
N ARG A 73 10.39 8.38 17.94
CA ARG A 73 10.36 7.45 16.80
C ARG A 73 11.50 6.44 16.82
N ASN A 74 12.66 6.81 17.36
CA ASN A 74 13.84 5.94 17.44
C ASN A 74 13.93 5.16 18.75
N GLU A 75 13.28 5.60 19.82
CA GLU A 75 13.16 4.84 21.08
C GLU A 75 12.39 3.53 20.88
N ASP A 76 11.18 3.60 20.31
CA ASP A 76 10.39 2.43 19.97
C ASP A 76 9.62 2.64 18.65
N PRO A 77 10.17 2.17 17.51
CA PRO A 77 9.57 2.40 16.20
C PRO A 77 8.28 1.61 15.97
N PHE A 78 7.93 0.64 16.82
CA PHE A 78 6.70 -0.13 16.70
C PHE A 78 5.56 0.50 17.50
N LYS A 79 5.85 0.95 18.73
CA LYS A 79 4.88 1.65 19.59
C LYS A 79 4.64 3.10 19.17
N ASN A 80 5.66 3.77 18.64
CA ASN A 80 5.57 5.15 18.15
C ASN A 80 5.54 5.15 16.62
N SER A 81 4.58 4.44 16.02
CA SER A 81 4.37 4.41 14.57
C SER A 81 4.11 5.82 14.02
N LEU A 82 4.39 6.04 12.72
CA LEU A 82 4.05 7.31 12.07
C LEU A 82 2.57 7.69 12.27
N THR A 83 1.67 6.71 12.31
CA THR A 83 0.24 6.90 12.53
C THR A 83 -0.06 7.31 13.98
N GLN A 84 0.60 6.70 14.96
CA GLN A 84 0.43 7.05 16.38
C GLN A 84 0.98 8.43 16.70
N LEU A 85 2.16 8.76 16.19
CA LEU A 85 2.76 10.10 16.35
C LEU A 85 1.93 11.18 15.65
N ALA A 86 1.45 10.91 14.43
CA ALA A 86 0.53 11.81 13.72
C ALA A 86 -0.75 12.07 14.53
N LYS A 87 -1.31 11.03 15.16
CA LYS A 87 -2.50 11.17 16.01
C LYS A 87 -2.20 11.92 17.31
N LYS A 88 -1.07 11.66 17.96
CA LYS A 88 -0.68 12.30 19.23
C LYS A 88 -0.49 13.81 19.08
N HIS A 89 0.12 14.24 17.97
CA HIS A 89 0.46 15.65 17.73
C HIS A 89 -0.51 16.37 16.77
N SER A 90 -1.61 15.72 16.37
CA SER A 90 -2.57 16.26 15.38
C SER A 90 -1.91 16.72 14.08
N LEU A 91 -0.93 15.97 13.61
CA LEU A 91 -0.16 16.25 12.39
C LEU A 91 -0.52 15.28 11.27
N THR A 92 -0.27 15.66 10.02
CA THR A 92 -0.35 14.68 8.94
C THR A 92 0.75 13.61 9.06
N ARG A 93 0.43 12.38 8.65
CA ARG A 93 1.44 11.29 8.63
C ARG A 93 2.66 11.63 7.75
N ARG A 94 2.47 12.50 6.75
CA ARG A 94 3.55 12.98 5.86
C ARG A 94 4.51 13.93 6.58
N THR A 95 4.02 14.87 7.39
CA THR A 95 4.90 15.77 8.15
C THR A 95 5.73 15.00 9.16
N VAL A 96 5.11 14.10 9.92
CA VAL A 96 5.82 13.23 10.86
C VAL A 96 6.88 12.40 10.14
N GLY A 97 6.57 11.84 8.96
CA GLY A 97 7.52 11.07 8.17
C GLY A 97 8.69 11.88 7.59
N ALA A 98 8.49 13.18 7.34
CA ALA A 98 9.56 14.07 6.87
C ALA A 98 10.56 14.40 7.99
N VAL A 99 10.07 14.54 9.22
CA VAL A 99 10.86 14.90 10.41
C VAL A 99 11.48 13.68 11.07
N ALA A 100 10.65 12.71 11.48
CA ALA A 100 11.03 11.59 12.32
C ALA A 100 11.55 10.41 11.49
N LYS A 101 12.75 10.55 10.93
CA LYS A 101 13.43 9.46 10.20
C LYS A 101 14.00 8.43 11.19
N LEU A 102 13.89 7.15 10.81
CA LEU A 102 14.48 6.06 11.56
C LEU A 102 15.98 5.99 11.33
N ASN A 103 16.74 5.72 12.39
CA ASN A 103 18.14 5.31 12.32
C ASN A 103 18.28 4.00 11.55
N ALA A 104 19.48 3.74 11.01
CA ALA A 104 19.72 2.58 10.14
C ALA A 104 19.28 1.24 10.77
N ASP A 105 19.62 1.02 12.04
CA ASP A 105 19.27 -0.21 12.76
C ASP A 105 17.76 -0.35 12.97
N ASN A 106 17.08 0.71 13.40
CA ASN A 106 15.63 0.68 13.60
C ASN A 106 14.86 0.56 12.29
N LYS A 107 15.38 1.19 11.22
CA LYS A 107 14.84 1.03 9.86
C LYS A 107 14.90 -0.43 9.43
N GLU A 108 16.03 -1.09 9.66
CA GLU A 108 16.21 -2.50 9.35
C GLU A 108 15.29 -3.40 10.19
N ARG A 109 15.12 -3.11 11.49
CA ARG A 109 14.19 -3.83 12.38
C ARG A 109 12.74 -3.74 11.90
N VAL A 110 12.27 -2.54 11.54
CA VAL A 110 10.91 -2.35 11.03
C VAL A 110 10.70 -3.07 9.70
N ILE A 111 11.64 -2.94 8.76
CA ILE A 111 11.57 -3.63 7.46
C ILE A 111 11.55 -5.15 7.65
N SER A 112 12.41 -5.68 8.51
CA SER A 112 12.47 -7.11 8.79
C SER A 112 11.15 -7.60 9.38
N ALA A 113 10.61 -6.89 10.38
CA ALA A 113 9.32 -7.22 10.97
C ALA A 113 8.18 -7.18 9.94
N ASP A 114 8.18 -6.21 9.03
CA ASP A 114 7.19 -6.12 7.95
C ASP A 114 7.30 -7.30 6.99
N ILE A 115 8.51 -7.69 6.59
CA ILE A 115 8.77 -8.86 5.70
C ILE A 115 8.34 -10.17 6.38
N TYR A 116 8.68 -10.38 7.65
CA TYR A 116 8.29 -11.59 8.38
C TYR A 116 6.80 -11.60 8.72
N LYS A 117 6.15 -10.43 8.86
CA LYS A 117 4.69 -10.32 9.00
C LYS A 117 3.95 -10.65 7.70
N MET A 118 4.61 -10.65 6.54
CA MET A 118 4.02 -11.14 5.28
C MET A 118 3.89 -12.67 5.35
N ASN A 119 2.94 -13.13 6.16
CA ASN A 119 2.52 -14.52 6.19
C ASN A 119 1.57 -14.72 5.01
N PRO A 120 1.80 -15.69 4.12
CA PRO A 120 0.81 -16.07 3.14
C PRO A 120 -0.38 -16.71 3.87
N SER A 121 -1.30 -15.88 4.36
CA SER A 121 -2.55 -16.34 4.96
C SER A 121 -3.46 -16.96 3.89
N ASN A 122 -4.35 -17.85 4.31
CA ASN A 122 -5.32 -18.62 3.51
C ASN A 122 -6.18 -17.86 2.47
N ASN A 123 -6.17 -16.52 2.42
CA ASN A 123 -6.90 -15.70 1.44
C ASN A 123 -6.02 -15.34 0.22
N TRP A 124 -5.78 -16.34 -0.63
CA TRP A 124 -4.65 -16.35 -1.56
C TRP A 124 -4.87 -15.53 -2.85
N LYS A 125 -4.00 -14.54 -3.10
CA LYS A 125 -3.78 -13.89 -4.41
C LYS A 125 -2.83 -14.71 -5.30
N GLY A 126 -3.13 -15.99 -5.53
CA GLY A 126 -2.47 -16.86 -6.51
C GLY A 126 -0.95 -17.16 -6.31
N PRO A 127 -0.40 -18.08 -7.13
CA PRO A 127 0.94 -18.65 -6.96
C PRO A 127 2.10 -17.67 -7.22
N VAL A 128 1.89 -16.65 -8.06
CA VAL A 128 2.94 -15.66 -8.42
C VAL A 128 3.28 -14.75 -7.24
N HIS A 129 2.26 -14.31 -6.48
CA HIS A 129 2.45 -13.44 -5.33
C HIS A 129 3.17 -14.17 -4.17
N TYR A 130 2.84 -15.45 -3.98
CA TYR A 130 3.51 -16.31 -3.00
C TYR A 130 5.01 -16.50 -3.32
N ARG A 131 5.35 -16.82 -4.57
CA ARG A 131 6.75 -17.00 -4.98
C ARG A 131 7.58 -15.76 -4.68
N LYS A 132 7.08 -14.56 -5.04
CA LYS A 132 7.80 -13.31 -4.80
C LYS A 132 8.05 -13.05 -3.31
N ILE A 133 7.02 -13.20 -2.45
CA ILE A 133 7.16 -13.01 -1.01
C ILE A 133 8.14 -14.03 -0.42
N ARG A 134 8.02 -15.31 -0.83
CA ARG A 134 8.92 -16.36 -0.36
C ARG A 134 10.37 -16.14 -0.81
N THR A 135 10.60 -15.70 -2.04
CA THR A 135 11.93 -15.34 -2.54
C THR A 135 12.53 -14.22 -1.68
N ILE A 136 11.77 -13.15 -1.41
CA ILE A 136 12.23 -12.03 -0.56
C ILE A 136 12.58 -12.52 0.86
N GLN A 137 11.78 -13.43 1.44
CA GLN A 137 12.06 -14.02 2.75
C GLN A 137 13.36 -14.84 2.73
N VAL A 138 13.55 -15.69 1.73
CA VAL A 138 14.77 -16.51 1.60
C VAL A 138 16.02 -15.64 1.40
N GLU A 139 15.96 -14.63 0.52
CA GLU A 139 17.05 -13.68 0.31
C GLU A 139 17.44 -12.97 1.61
N ARG A 140 16.44 -12.64 2.45
CA ARG A 140 16.66 -12.00 3.74
C ARG A 140 17.27 -12.95 4.76
N GLU A 141 16.75 -14.17 4.87
CA GLU A 141 17.31 -15.23 5.73
C GLU A 141 18.78 -15.49 5.38
N GLU A 142 19.13 -15.52 4.09
CA GLU A 142 20.51 -15.69 3.63
C GLU A 142 21.41 -14.51 4.02
N TYR A 143 20.91 -13.28 3.89
CA TYR A 143 21.62 -12.08 4.31
C TYR A 143 21.90 -12.09 5.81
N ASP A 144 20.88 -12.40 6.62
CA ASP A 144 20.99 -12.44 8.09
C ASP A 144 22.01 -13.52 8.52
N ARG A 145 21.96 -14.71 7.91
CA ARG A 145 22.97 -15.77 8.16
C ARG A 145 24.39 -15.33 7.81
N LYS A 146 24.59 -14.61 6.70
CA LYS A 146 25.91 -14.07 6.31
C LYS A 146 26.40 -13.04 7.34
N ARG A 147 25.52 -12.16 7.79
CA ARG A 147 25.84 -11.13 8.79
C ARG A 147 26.24 -11.74 10.14
N GLU A 148 25.53 -12.75 10.62
CA GLU A 148 25.86 -13.45 11.86
C GLU A 148 27.20 -14.15 11.79
N LYS A 149 27.49 -14.86 10.68
CA LYS A 149 28.80 -15.48 10.44
C LYS A 149 29.93 -14.47 10.51
N LEU A 150 29.77 -13.30 9.88
CA LEU A 150 30.77 -12.23 9.92
C LEU A 150 30.96 -11.67 11.33
N LYS A 151 29.87 -11.49 12.09
CA LYS A 151 29.93 -11.03 13.49
C LYS A 151 30.69 -12.03 14.36
N GLN A 152 30.43 -13.32 14.20
CA GLN A 152 31.10 -14.38 14.94
C GLN A 152 32.58 -14.50 14.56
N ALA A 153 32.92 -14.40 13.27
CA ALA A 153 34.30 -14.38 12.80
C ALA A 153 35.10 -13.20 13.41
N LYS A 154 34.51 -12.00 13.44
CA LYS A 154 35.13 -10.82 14.09
C LYS A 154 35.38 -11.06 15.58
N LYS A 155 34.39 -11.59 16.29
CA LYS A 155 34.51 -11.91 17.73
C LYS A 155 35.64 -12.92 17.99
N ASN A 156 35.77 -13.94 17.13
CA ASN A 156 36.83 -14.94 17.26
C ASN A 156 38.23 -14.33 17.04
N ILE A 157 38.37 -13.40 16.08
CA ILE A 157 39.63 -12.67 15.85
C ILE A 157 39.99 -11.80 17.06
N GLU A 158 39.01 -11.09 17.64
CA GLU A 158 39.22 -10.27 18.84
C GLU A 158 39.66 -11.11 20.04
N ASN A 159 39.00 -12.25 20.28
CA ASN A 159 39.40 -13.19 21.33
C ASN A 159 40.80 -13.76 21.11
N ALA A 160 41.14 -14.12 19.86
CA ALA A 160 42.48 -14.61 19.51
C ALA A 160 43.56 -13.54 19.78
N LYS A 161 43.28 -12.27 19.44
CA LYS A 161 44.17 -11.14 19.77
C LYS A 161 44.33 -10.99 21.28
N ALA A 162 43.23 -10.98 22.04
CA ALA A 162 43.27 -10.84 23.50
C ALA A 162 44.11 -11.96 24.15
N ASN A 163 43.91 -13.22 23.73
CA ASN A 163 44.67 -14.36 24.25
C ASN A 163 46.16 -14.29 23.87
N ALA A 164 46.50 -13.85 22.65
CA ALA A 164 47.88 -13.66 22.23
C ALA A 164 48.61 -12.53 22.98
N THR A 165 47.87 -11.60 23.60
CA THR A 165 48.46 -10.50 24.39
C THR A 165 48.65 -10.87 25.86
N LEU A 166 48.05 -11.98 26.33
CA LEU A 166 48.11 -12.46 27.71
C LEU A 166 49.20 -13.53 27.93
N VAL A 167 49.88 -13.96 26.86
CA VAL A 167 51.05 -14.86 26.87
C VAL A 167 52.31 -14.01 26.75
#